data_AF-A0A2D7TLK6-F1
#
_entry.id   AF-A0A2D7TLK6-F1
#
_cell.length_a   1.000
_cell.length_b   1.000
_cell.length_c   1.000
_cell.angle_alpha   90.00
_cell.angle_beta   90.00
_cell.angle_gamma   90.00
#
_symmetry.space_group_name_H-M   'P 1'
#
loop_
_entity.id
_entity.type
_entity.pdbx_description
1 polymer ?
#
loop_
_entity_poly.entity_id
_entity_poly.type
_entity_poly.pdbx_seq_one_letter_code
_entity_poly.pdbx_strand_id
1 'polypeptide(L)'
;MTTTTFKPKISWTCKNTWKKASYNTSWCLLGCAIGDLGTIAFFQYTGIPWPPLLIFSLAIINGLITSIILETIILCRQMSFADALKTSLGMSLISMISMEISMNLVDYILVGEAKLVFWVVPLMLLAGFITPLPYNYWRLKALGKSCH
;
A
#
# COMPACT_ATOMS: atom_id res chain seq x y z
N MET A 1 20.96 -35.12 14.82
CA MET A 1 19.81 -34.25 15.14
C MET A 1 19.25 -33.71 13.84
N THR A 2 18.12 -34.25 13.38
CA THR A 2 17.40 -33.76 12.21
C THR A 2 16.62 -32.51 12.61
N THR A 3 17.06 -31.34 12.15
CA THR A 3 16.29 -30.10 12.25
C THR A 3 15.06 -30.22 11.36
N THR A 4 13.95 -30.68 11.93
CA THR A 4 12.65 -30.59 11.28
C THR A 4 12.31 -29.11 11.10
N THR A 5 12.51 -28.60 9.89
CA THR A 5 12.02 -27.29 9.48
C THR A 5 10.49 -27.36 9.53
N PHE A 6 9.90 -26.87 10.62
CA PHE A 6 8.46 -26.74 10.74
C PHE A 6 8.00 -25.74 9.68
N LYS A 7 7.54 -26.20 8.52
CA LYS A 7 6.80 -25.35 7.58
C LYS A 7 5.44 -25.09 8.23
N PRO A 8 5.18 -23.88 8.76
CA PRO A 8 3.86 -23.60 9.30
C PRO A 8 2.84 -23.80 8.18
N LYS A 9 1.85 -24.67 8.39
CA LYS A 9 0.69 -24.73 7.50
C LYS A 9 0.03 -23.35 7.53
N ILE A 10 0.10 -22.63 6.41
CA ILE A 10 -0.51 -21.31 6.30
C ILE A 10 -2.02 -21.50 6.26
N SER A 11 -2.67 -21.30 7.40
CA SER A 11 -4.12 -21.23 7.49
C SER A 11 -4.58 -19.84 7.08
N TRP A 12 -5.54 -19.77 6.15
CA TRP A 12 -6.18 -18.53 5.69
C TRP A 12 -7.44 -18.17 6.49
N THR A 13 -7.83 -18.99 7.47
CA THR A 13 -9.08 -18.80 8.23
C THR A 13 -8.89 -17.97 9.50
N CYS A 14 -7.65 -17.60 9.84
CA CYS A 14 -7.36 -16.89 11.08
C CYS A 14 -7.80 -15.41 11.01
N LYS A 15 -8.89 -15.10 11.72
CA LYS A 15 -9.48 -13.75 11.80
C LYS A 15 -8.51 -12.70 12.38
N ASN A 16 -7.72 -13.07 13.39
CA ASN A 16 -6.78 -12.13 14.03
C ASN A 16 -5.68 -11.66 13.05
N THR A 17 -5.16 -12.57 12.22
CA THR A 17 -4.19 -12.20 11.18
C THR A 17 -4.82 -11.31 10.11
N TRP A 18 -6.05 -11.59 9.67
CA TRP A 18 -6.76 -10.73 8.72
C TRP A 18 -6.97 -9.32 9.28
N LYS A 19 -7.43 -9.19 10.53
CA LYS A 19 -7.59 -7.88 11.18
C LYS A 19 -6.28 -7.09 11.22
N LYS A 20 -5.17 -7.74 11.60
CA LYS A 20 -3.85 -7.09 11.67
C LYS A 20 -3.32 -6.71 10.28
N ALA A 21 -3.50 -7.59 9.28
CA ALA A 21 -3.14 -7.32 7.89
C ALA A 21 -3.96 -6.14 7.34
N SER A 22 -5.27 -6.13 7.56
CA SER A 22 -6.17 -5.06 7.14
C SER A 22 -5.78 -3.73 7.77
N TYR A 23 -5.55 -3.68 9.08
CA TYR A 23 -5.14 -2.45 9.76
C TYR A 23 -3.85 -1.87 9.17
N ASN A 24 -2.82 -2.70 8.99
CA ASN A 24 -1.56 -2.25 8.40
C ASN A 24 -1.75 -1.79 6.94
N THR A 25 -2.55 -2.52 6.17
CA THR A 25 -2.85 -2.18 4.77
C THR A 25 -3.64 -0.87 4.68
N SER A 26 -4.55 -0.59 5.61
CA SER A 26 -5.31 0.66 5.64
C SER A 26 -4.42 1.87 5.92
N TRP A 27 -3.41 1.75 6.79
CA TRP A 27 -2.44 2.84 7.02
C TRP A 27 -1.56 3.12 5.81
N CYS A 28 -1.08 2.06 5.17
CA CYS A 28 -0.36 2.14 3.90
C CYS A 28 -1.23 2.81 2.81
N LEU A 29 -2.48 2.36 2.67
CA LEU A 29 -3.44 2.91 1.70
C LEU A 29 -3.71 4.39 1.95
N LEU A 30 -3.86 4.80 3.21
CA LEU A 30 -4.07 6.19 3.55
C LEU A 30 -2.88 7.05 3.11
N GLY A 31 -1.65 6.59 3.37
CA GLY A 31 -0.43 7.28 2.95
C GLY A 31 -0.33 7.37 1.42
N CYS A 32 -0.43 6.23 0.75
CA CYS A 32 -0.44 6.11 -0.71
C CYS A 32 -1.48 7.03 -1.37
N ALA A 33 -2.72 6.98 -0.91
CA ALA A 33 -3.81 7.80 -1.43
C ALA A 33 -3.56 9.31 -1.29
N ILE A 34 -2.91 9.76 -0.22
CA ILE A 34 -2.59 11.18 -0.06
C ILE A 34 -1.62 11.64 -1.16
N GLY A 35 -0.59 10.86 -1.45
CA GLY A 35 0.38 11.18 -2.50
C GLY A 35 -0.20 11.03 -3.92
N ASP A 36 -0.92 9.94 -4.18
CA ASP A 36 -1.51 9.61 -5.48
C ASP A 36 -2.58 10.64 -5.87
N LEU A 37 -3.61 10.79 -5.03
CA LEU A 37 -4.69 11.77 -5.25
C LEU A 37 -4.15 13.20 -5.25
N GLY A 38 -3.19 13.52 -4.38
CA GLY A 38 -2.56 14.84 -4.35
C GLY A 38 -1.84 15.18 -5.65
N THR A 39 -1.15 14.21 -6.24
CA THR A 39 -0.43 14.39 -7.52
C THR A 39 -1.42 14.58 -8.66
N ILE A 40 -2.42 13.70 -8.79
CA ILE A 40 -3.42 13.80 -9.86
C ILE A 40 -4.22 15.10 -9.72
N ALA A 41 -4.65 15.47 -8.50
CA ALA A 41 -5.33 16.73 -8.22
C ALA A 41 -4.49 17.94 -8.63
N PHE A 42 -3.19 17.95 -8.31
CA PHE A 42 -2.29 19.03 -8.67
C PHE A 42 -2.24 19.25 -10.19
N PHE A 43 -2.06 18.19 -10.97
CA PHE A 43 -2.05 18.28 -12.43
C PHE A 43 -3.42 18.67 -13.00
N GLN A 44 -4.50 18.19 -12.39
CA GLN A 44 -5.87 18.56 -12.78
C GLN A 44 -6.17 20.04 -12.55
N TYR A 45 -5.77 20.62 -11.41
CA TYR A 45 -6.02 22.04 -11.10
C TYR A 45 -5.09 23.00 -11.82
N THR A 46 -3.82 22.60 -12.04
CA THR A 46 -2.85 23.44 -12.76
C THR A 46 -3.05 23.40 -14.28
N GLY A 47 -3.77 22.40 -14.80
CA GLY A 47 -4.08 22.28 -16.23
C GLY A 47 -2.85 22.00 -17.10
N ILE A 48 -1.76 21.52 -16.50
CA ILE A 48 -0.52 21.22 -17.22
C ILE A 48 -0.76 20.00 -18.13
N PRO A 49 -0.59 20.12 -19.46
CA PRO A 49 -0.89 19.03 -20.39
C PRO A 49 0.26 18.03 -20.42
N TRP A 50 0.24 17.08 -19.49
CA TRP A 50 1.20 15.97 -19.44
C TRP A 50 0.55 14.64 -19.86
N PRO A 51 1.31 13.74 -20.50
CA PRO A 51 0.86 12.38 -20.75
C PRO A 51 0.40 11.68 -19.46
N PRO A 52 -0.75 10.98 -19.44
CA PRO A 52 -1.26 10.29 -18.23
C PRO A 52 -0.24 9.33 -17.60
N LEU A 53 0.52 8.61 -18.42
CA LEU A 53 1.56 7.68 -17.94
C LEU A 53 2.63 8.37 -17.07
N LEU A 54 3.01 9.61 -17.39
CA LEU A 54 3.98 10.36 -16.59
C LEU A 54 3.37 10.85 -15.28
N ILE A 55 2.11 11.29 -15.31
CA ILE A 55 1.37 11.70 -14.11
C ILE A 55 1.23 10.51 -13.16
N PHE A 56 0.81 9.34 -13.64
CA PHE A 56 0.72 8.13 -12.83
C PHE A 56 2.08 7.69 -12.29
N SER A 57 3.15 7.78 -13.08
CA SER A 57 4.50 7.48 -12.60
C SER A 57 4.92 8.38 -11.44
N LEU A 58 4.62 9.69 -11.52
CA LEU A 58 4.84 10.63 -10.42
C LEU A 58 3.94 10.34 -9.23
N ALA A 59 2.68 9.97 -9.48
CA ALA A 59 1.69 9.68 -8.45
C ALA A 59 2.11 8.45 -7.63
N ILE A 60 2.59 7.38 -8.29
CA ILE A 60 3.21 6.23 -7.63
C ILE A 60 4.39 6.67 -6.76
N ILE A 61 5.33 7.46 -7.28
CA ILE A 61 6.52 7.88 -6.51
C ILE A 61 6.10 8.69 -5.27
N ASN A 62 5.21 9.66 -5.44
CA ASN A 62 4.73 10.50 -4.35
C ASN A 62 3.89 9.72 -3.34
N GLY A 63 3.07 8.77 -3.79
CA GLY A 63 2.32 7.85 -2.97
C GLY A 63 3.22 6.95 -2.11
N LEU A 64 4.28 6.40 -2.69
CA LEU A 64 5.30 5.65 -1.94
C LEU A 64 5.99 6.53 -0.89
N ILE A 65 6.42 7.74 -1.25
CA ILE A 65 7.11 8.65 -0.33
C ILE A 65 6.22 9.01 0.85
N THR A 66 4.98 9.43 0.57
CA THR A 66 4.01 9.83 1.60
C THR A 66 3.65 8.66 2.52
N SER A 67 3.46 7.46 1.97
CA SER A 67 3.26 6.24 2.74
C SER A 67 4.45 5.90 3.63
N ILE A 68 5.68 5.89 3.10
CA ILE A 68 6.89 5.60 3.88
C ILE A 68 7.05 6.61 5.02
N ILE A 69 6.82 7.90 4.77
CA ILE A 69 6.87 8.94 5.81
C ILE A 69 5.82 8.65 6.90
N LEU A 70 4.57 8.40 6.51
CA LEU A 70 3.49 8.13 7.46
C LEU A 70 3.77 6.88 8.31
N GLU A 71 4.13 5.76 7.67
CA GLU A 71 4.47 4.52 8.37
C GLU A 71 5.68 4.70 9.29
N THR A 72 6.70 5.43 8.84
CA THR A 72 7.89 5.69 9.66
C THR A 72 7.53 6.51 10.89
N ILE A 73 6.72 7.57 10.77
CA ILE A 73 6.26 8.39 11.91
C ILE A 73 5.48 7.53 12.92
N ILE A 74 4.60 6.65 12.44
CA ILE A 74 3.81 5.75 13.30
C ILE A 74 4.73 4.76 14.02
N LEU A 75 5.68 4.15 13.31
CA LEU A 75 6.60 3.15 13.85
C LEU A 75 7.65 3.74 14.80
N CYS A 76 8.06 4.99 14.61
CA CYS A 76 8.93 5.72 15.54
C CYS A 76 8.37 5.83 16.96
N ARG A 77 7.06 5.63 17.15
CA ARG A 77 6.44 5.57 18.48
C ARG A 77 6.70 4.25 19.22
N GLN A 78 7.24 3.24 18.53
CA GLN A 78 7.44 1.89 19.03
C GLN A 78 8.90 1.42 18.96
N MET A 79 9.70 2.02 18.07
CA MET A 79 11.11 1.65 17.84
C MET A 79 11.95 2.87 17.44
N SER A 80 13.28 2.69 17.36
CA SER A 80 14.19 3.74 16.92
C SER A 80 13.89 4.19 15.49
N PHE A 81 14.22 5.43 15.14
CA PHE A 81 14.00 5.97 13.78
C PHE A 81 14.64 5.10 12.69
N ALA A 82 15.86 4.61 12.92
CA ALA A 82 16.57 3.77 11.97
C ALA A 82 15.85 2.43 11.73
N ASP A 83 15.29 1.83 12.79
CA ASP A 83 14.56 0.57 12.68
C ASP A 83 13.17 0.78 12.08
N ALA A 84 12.51 1.90 12.39
CA ALA A 84 11.24 2.30 11.80
C ALA A 84 11.35 2.48 10.28
N LEU A 85 12.39 3.19 9.83
CA LEU A 85 12.65 3.41 8.40
C LEU A 85 13.01 2.11 7.67
N LYS A 86 13.85 1.25 8.28
CA LYS A 86 14.14 -0.09 7.72
C LYS A 86 12.88 -0.95 7.65
N THR A 87 12.00 -0.83 8.64
CA THR A 87 10.76 -1.58 8.71
C THR A 87 9.76 -1.10 7.65
N SER A 88 9.55 0.21 7.50
CA SER A 88 8.65 0.76 6.47
C SER A 88 9.15 0.44 5.06
N LEU A 89 10.46 0.60 4.80
CA LEU A 89 11.04 0.26 3.49
C LEU A 89 11.07 -1.25 3.21
N GLY A 90 11.42 -2.07 4.20
CA GLY A 90 11.67 -3.50 3.99
C GLY A 90 10.42 -4.39 4.08
N MET A 91 9.38 -3.96 4.80
CA MET A 91 8.24 -4.82 5.10
C MET A 91 7.07 -4.68 4.13
N SER A 92 6.91 -3.54 3.45
CA SER A 92 5.71 -3.24 2.65
C SER A 92 5.99 -2.76 1.23
N LEU A 93 7.24 -2.61 0.75
CA LEU A 93 7.49 -1.99 -0.56
C LEU A 93 6.80 -2.69 -1.74
N ILE A 94 6.83 -4.03 -1.78
CA ILE A 94 6.11 -4.81 -2.82
C ILE A 94 4.60 -4.56 -2.75
N SER A 95 4.04 -4.56 -1.54
CA SER A 95 2.63 -4.27 -1.30
C SER A 95 2.26 -2.86 -1.73
N MET A 96 3.08 -1.87 -1.38
CA MET A 96 2.89 -0.47 -1.73
C MET A 96 2.90 -0.27 -3.25
N ILE A 97 3.89 -0.83 -3.95
CA ILE A 97 3.97 -0.76 -5.41
C ILE A 97 2.73 -1.43 -6.05
N SER A 98 2.34 -2.61 -5.56
CA SER A 98 1.16 -3.31 -6.09
C SER A 98 -0.15 -2.53 -5.88
N MET A 99 -0.27 -1.85 -4.73
CA MET A 99 -1.40 -1.00 -4.39
C MET A 99 -1.49 0.19 -5.33
N GLU A 100 -0.40 0.94 -5.50
CA GLU A 100 -0.32 2.13 -6.34
C GLU A 100 -0.58 1.81 -7.82
N ILE A 101 -0.01 0.71 -8.33
CA ILE A 101 -0.30 0.23 -9.68
C ILE A 101 -1.78 -0.11 -9.82
N SER A 102 -2.36 -0.78 -8.82
CA SER A 102 -3.78 -1.14 -8.86
C SER A 102 -4.69 0.08 -8.83
N MET A 103 -4.37 1.09 -8.03
CA MET A 103 -5.13 2.34 -7.94
C MET A 103 -5.11 3.10 -9.26
N ASN A 104 -3.91 3.34 -9.79
CA ASN A 104 -3.71 4.06 -11.04
C ASN A 104 -4.27 3.29 -12.26
N LEU A 105 -4.20 1.96 -12.25
CA LEU A 105 -4.80 1.14 -13.31
C LEU A 105 -6.33 1.24 -13.30
N VAL A 106 -6.97 1.20 -12.12
CA VAL A 106 -8.43 1.35 -12.03
C VAL A 106 -8.87 2.74 -12.46
N ASP A 107 -8.14 3.78 -12.06
CA ASP A 107 -8.39 5.15 -12.52
C ASP A 107 -8.29 5.23 -14.05
N TYR A 108 -7.20 4.72 -14.63
CA TYR A 108 -7.00 4.71 -16.08
C TYR A 108 -8.08 3.92 -16.84
N ILE A 109 -8.51 2.76 -16.34
CA ILE A 109 -9.56 1.95 -17.00
C ILE A 109 -10.92 2.66 -16.99
N LEU A 110 -11.25 3.37 -15.91
CA LEU A 110 -12.57 3.97 -15.74
C LEU A 110 -12.66 5.39 -16.33
N VAL A 111 -11.57 6.15 -16.32
CA VAL A 111 -11.52 7.56 -16.74
C VAL A 111 -10.83 7.73 -18.10
N GLY A 112 -9.77 6.96 -18.36
CA GLY A 112 -8.93 7.07 -19.57
C GLY A 112 -7.89 8.19 -19.54
N GLU A 113 -7.98 9.12 -18.58
CA GLU A 113 -7.06 10.23 -18.36
C GLU A 113 -6.69 10.31 -16.88
N ALA A 114 -5.58 10.96 -16.54
CA ALA A 114 -5.21 11.21 -15.14
C ALA A 114 -6.06 12.34 -14.54
N LYS A 115 -7.31 12.01 -14.17
CA LYS A 115 -8.28 12.95 -13.60
C LYS A 115 -9.06 12.30 -12.47
N LEU A 116 -9.15 13.00 -11.35
CA LEU A 116 -9.96 12.58 -10.22
C LEU A 116 -11.44 12.78 -10.50
N VAL A 117 -12.14 11.66 -10.59
CA VAL A 117 -13.60 11.60 -10.66
C VAL A 117 -14.13 11.06 -9.34
N PHE A 118 -15.00 11.84 -8.66
CA PHE A 118 -15.44 11.54 -7.30
C PHE A 118 -16.00 10.13 -7.10
N TRP A 119 -16.75 9.58 -8.06
CA TRP A 119 -17.31 8.22 -7.96
C TRP A 119 -16.28 7.11 -8.23
N VAL A 120 -15.15 7.42 -8.88
CA VAL A 120 -14.05 6.48 -9.17
C VAL A 120 -13.14 6.32 -7.97
N VAL A 121 -12.93 7.39 -7.19
CA VAL A 121 -12.08 7.40 -5.98
C VAL A 121 -12.37 6.22 -5.01
N PRO A 122 -13.63 5.91 -4.62
CA PRO A 122 -13.87 4.76 -3.75
C PRO A 122 -13.52 3.41 -4.42
N LEU A 123 -13.67 3.29 -5.74
CA LEU A 123 -13.34 2.07 -6.47
C LEU A 123 -11.83 1.85 -6.59
N MET A 124 -11.07 2.90 -6.92
CA MET A 124 -9.61 2.81 -6.95
C MET A 124 -9.03 2.48 -5.57
N LEU A 125 -9.53 3.12 -4.50
CA LEU A 125 -9.07 2.86 -3.13
C LEU A 125 -9.39 1.42 -2.69
N LEU A 126 -10.56 0.90 -3.09
CA LEU A 126 -10.93 -0.49 -2.82
C LEU A 126 -9.98 -1.47 -3.53
N ALA A 127 -9.65 -1.21 -4.79
CA ALA A 127 -8.70 -2.02 -5.53
C ALA A 127 -7.30 -1.96 -4.91
N GLY A 128 -6.84 -0.75 -4.54
CA GLY A 128 -5.60 -0.54 -3.79
C GLY A 128 -5.57 -1.29 -2.46
N PHE A 129 -6.70 -1.42 -1.76
CA PHE A 129 -6.78 -2.19 -0.52
C PHE A 129 -6.74 -3.71 -0.76
N ILE A 130 -7.52 -4.21 -1.70
CA ILE A 130 -7.70 -5.66 -1.93
C ILE A 130 -6.42 -6.27 -2.50
N THR A 131 -5.73 -5.59 -3.42
CA THR A 131 -4.54 -6.11 -4.13
C THR A 131 -3.41 -6.58 -3.19
N PRO A 132 -2.91 -5.77 -2.24
CA PRO A 132 -1.81 -6.16 -1.35
C PRO A 132 -2.25 -7.00 -0.14
N LEU A 133 -3.55 -7.01 0.20
CA LEU A 133 -4.03 -7.59 1.45
C LEU A 133 -3.72 -9.10 1.61
N PRO A 134 -3.90 -9.97 0.59
CA PRO A 134 -3.52 -11.38 0.68
C PRO A 134 -2.03 -11.59 0.90
N TYR A 135 -1.19 -10.77 0.27
CA TYR A 135 0.25 -10.82 0.46
C TYR A 135 0.65 -10.39 1.88
N ASN A 136 0.05 -9.30 2.39
CA ASN A 136 0.26 -8.84 3.76
C ASN A 136 -0.17 -9.89 4.79
N TYR A 137 -1.27 -10.60 4.54
CA TYR A 137 -1.71 -11.73 5.36
C TYR A 137 -0.69 -12.87 5.36
N TRP A 138 -0.33 -13.36 4.17
CA TRP A 138 0.61 -14.46 3.99
C TRP A 138 1.93 -14.16 4.70
N ARG A 139 2.41 -12.93 4.56
CA ARG A 139 3.65 -12.46 5.17
C ARG A 139 3.60 -12.47 6.70
N LEU A 140 2.48 -12.06 7.30
CA LEU A 140 2.30 -12.14 8.76
C LEU A 140 2.26 -13.60 9.26
N LYS A 141 1.79 -14.56 8.44
CA LYS A 141 1.85 -15.99 8.77
C LYS A 141 3.24 -16.57 8.60
N ALA A 142 3.91 -16.27 7.50
CA ALA A 142 5.26 -16.75 7.20
C ALA A 142 6.28 -16.31 8.26
N LEU A 143 6.11 -15.10 8.81
CA LEU A 143 6.99 -14.54 9.85
C LEU A 143 6.55 -14.90 11.29
N GLY A 144 5.48 -15.68 11.49
CA GLY A 144 4.99 -16.06 12.82
C GLY A 144 4.42 -14.92 13.66
N LYS A 145 4.20 -13.71 13.10
CA LYS A 145 3.83 -12.48 13.85
C LYS A 145 2.34 -12.37 14.23
N SER A 146 1.54 -13.42 14.03
CA SER A 146 0.07 -13.33 14.12
C SER A 146 -0.69 -14.60 14.52
N CYS A 147 -0.03 -15.63 15.07
CA CYS A 147 -0.72 -16.81 15.64
C CYS A 147 -0.31 -17.02 17.09
N HIS A 148 -1.06 -16.43 18.01
CA HIS A 148 -1.22 -16.89 19.38
C HIS A 148 -2.71 -16.89 19.68
#